data_AF-A0A316NEB6-F1
#
_entry.id   AF-A0A316NEB6-F1
#
_cell.length_a   1.000
_cell.length_b   1.000
_cell.length_c   1.000
_cell.angle_alpha   90.00
_cell.angle_beta   90.00
_cell.angle_gamma   90.00
#
_symmetry.space_group_name_H-M   'P 1'
#
loop_
_entity.id
_entity.type
_entity.pdbx_description
1 polymer ?
#
loop_
_entity_poly.entity_id
_entity_poly.type
_entity_poly.pdbx_seq_one_letter_code
_entity_poly.pdbx_strand_id
1 'polypeptide(L)' 'MTTINLKDFYPWYTQNEYTEVSDEVAEELRANKRYEAAYRRRVTRNKAQYSLDCDDGIEYSACVF' A
#
# COMPACT_ATOMS: atom_id res chain seq x y z
N MET A 1 -6.68 -7.42 -23.79
CA MET A 1 -5.94 -6.16 -23.58
C MET A 1 -6.78 -5.29 -22.68
N THR A 2 -6.18 -4.76 -21.63
CA THR A 2 -6.86 -3.97 -20.60
C THR A 2 -6.21 -2.59 -20.51
N THR A 3 -7.02 -1.53 -20.54
CA THR A 3 -6.54 -0.17 -20.30
C THR A 3 -6.45 0.09 -18.80
N ILE A 4 -5.29 0.51 -18.32
CA ILE A 4 -5.05 0.88 -16.92
C ILE A 4 -4.58 2.33 -16.83
N ASN A 5 -4.86 2.99 -15.70
CA ASN A 5 -4.31 4.30 -15.39
C ASN A 5 -3.02 4.16 -14.56
N LEU A 6 -1.91 4.70 -15.03
CA LEU A 6 -0.62 4.61 -14.35
C LEU A 6 -0.62 5.28 -12.96
N LYS A 7 -1.40 6.35 -12.80
CA LYS A 7 -1.58 7.06 -11.51
C LYS A 7 -2.10 6.16 -10.40
N ASP A 8 -2.86 5.12 -10.73
CA ASP A 8 -3.46 4.23 -9.72
C ASP A 8 -2.46 3.25 -9.11
N PHE A 9 -1.29 3.08 -9.75
CA PHE A 9 -0.25 2.13 -9.37
C PHE A 9 1.05 2.82 -8.96
N TYR A 10 1.33 3.99 -9.54
CA TYR A 10 2.61 4.66 -9.37
C TYR A 10 2.43 6.07 -8.78
N PRO A 11 2.92 6.33 -7.55
CA PRO A 11 2.71 7.61 -6.87
C PRO A 11 3.33 8.83 -7.57
N TRP A 12 4.35 8.62 -8.41
CA TRP A 12 5.03 9.69 -9.14
C TRP A 12 4.26 10.18 -10.37
N TYR A 13 3.30 9.40 -10.88
CA TYR A 13 2.39 9.84 -11.94
C TYR A 13 1.25 10.66 -11.33
N THR A 14 1.31 11.99 -11.50
CA THR A 14 0.31 12.91 -10.95
C THR A 14 -0.89 13.10 -11.88
N GLN A 15 -0.67 12.89 -13.18
CA GLN A 15 -1.66 13.03 -14.24
C GLN A 15 -2.28 11.68 -14.60
N ASN A 16 -3.50 11.70 -15.17
CA ASN A 16 -4.12 10.50 -15.67
C ASN A 16 -3.45 10.12 -16.99
N GLU A 17 -2.79 8.97 -17.00
CA GLU A 17 -2.15 8.41 -18.18
C GLU A 17 -2.65 6.98 -18.38
N TYR A 18 -3.35 6.77 -19.49
CA TYR A 18 -3.98 5.49 -19.81
C TYR A 18 -3.08 4.71 -20.76
N THR A 19 -2.75 3.48 -20.38
CA THR A 19 -1.92 2.59 -21.18
C THR A 19 -2.63 1.27 -21.40
N GLU A 20 -2.54 0.74 -22.61
CA GLU A 20 -3.02 -0.61 -22.92
C GLU A 20 -1.96 -1.63 -22.54
N VAL A 21 -2.36 -2.57 -21.69
CA VAL A 21 -1.50 -3.61 -21.15
C VAL A 21 -2.15 -4.98 -21.39
N SER A 22 -1.36 -6.05 -21.43
CA SER A 22 -1.91 -7.41 -21.51
C SER A 22 -2.77 -7.73 -20.29
N ASP A 23 -3.75 -8.61 -20.47
CA ASP A 23 -4.69 -8.95 -19.40
C ASP A 23 -3.99 -9.62 -18.22
N GLU A 24 -2.98 -10.46 -18.50
CA GLU A 24 -2.11 -11.08 -17.49
C GLU A 24 -1.43 -10.02 -16.60
N VAL A 25 -0.77 -9.02 -17.20
CA VAL A 25 -0.06 -7.99 -16.42
C VAL A 25 -1.07 -7.10 -15.67
N ALA A 26 -2.24 -6.82 -16.26
CA ALA A 26 -3.28 -6.07 -15.57
C ALA A 26 -3.85 -6.84 -14.36
N GLU A 27 -3.94 -8.17 -14.42
CA GLU A 27 -4.33 -9.02 -13.30
C GLU A 27 -3.27 -9.02 -12.19
N GLU A 28 -1.99 -9.19 -12.54
CA GLU A 28 -0.88 -9.12 -11.57
C GLU A 28 -0.83 -7.78 -10.84
N LEU A 29 -0.99 -6.65 -11.56
CA LEU A 29 -1.03 -5.32 -10.95
C LEU A 29 -2.21 -5.18 -9.97
N ARG A 30 -3.38 -5.71 -10.32
CA ARG A 30 -4.56 -5.71 -9.43
C ARG A 30 -4.34 -6.61 -8.21
N ALA A 31 -3.73 -7.78 -8.40
CA ALA A 31 -3.40 -8.71 -7.32
C ALA A 31 -2.43 -8.08 -6.33
N ASN A 32 -1.40 -7.39 -6.83
CA ASN A 32 -0.43 -6.68 -6.00
C ASN A 32 -1.11 -5.58 -5.16
N LYS A 33 -1.96 -4.74 -5.77
CA LYS A 33 -2.72 -3.71 -5.02
C LYS A 33 -3.60 -4.30 -3.90
N ARG A 34 -4.22 -5.45 -4.15
CA ARG A 34 -4.99 -6.19 -3.13
C ARG A 34 -4.08 -6.73 -2.02
N TYR A 35 -2.91 -7.24 -2.38
CA TYR A 35 -1.91 -7.72 -1.43
C TYR A 35 -1.44 -6.59 -0.51
N GLU A 36 -1.07 -5.43 -1.06
CA GLU A 36 -0.68 -4.26 -0.26
C GLU A 36 -1.79 -3.80 0.69
N ALA A 37 -3.04 -3.76 0.22
CA ALA A 37 -4.18 -3.41 1.06
C ALA A 37 -4.39 -4.43 2.20
N ALA A 38 -4.23 -5.72 1.94
CA ALA A 38 -4.29 -6.76 2.95
C ALA A 38 -3.12 -6.64 3.94
N TYR A 39 -1.90 -6.36 3.46
CA TYR A 39 -0.73 -6.12 4.29
C TYR A 39 -0.94 -4.93 5.22
N ARG A 40 -1.38 -3.77 4.72
CA ARG A 40 -1.68 -2.57 5.53
C ARG A 40 -2.71 -2.87 6.63
N ARG A 41 -3.74 -3.65 6.32
CA ARG A 41 -4.73 -4.10 7.32
C ARG A 41 -4.12 -4.99 8.40
N ARG A 42 -3.24 -5.93 8.04
CA ARG A 42 -2.51 -6.80 8.98
C ARG A 42 -1.58 -5.99 9.88
N VAL A 43 -0.82 -5.07 9.29
CA VAL A 43 0.07 -4.14 10.01
C VAL A 43 -0.74 -3.36 11.05
N THR A 44 -1.84 -2.73 10.64
CA THR A 44 -2.74 -1.96 11.52
C THR A 44 -3.27 -2.80 12.68
N ARG A 45 -3.79 -4.00 12.38
CA ARG A 45 -4.35 -4.91 13.39
C ARG A 45 -3.31 -5.36 14.41
N ASN A 46 -2.09 -5.63 13.96
CA ASN A 46 -1.00 -6.06 14.83
C ASN A 46 -0.26 -4.89 15.48
N LYS A 47 -0.72 -3.65 15.27
CA LYS A 47 -0.05 -2.41 15.71
C LYS A 47 1.40 -2.33 15.22
N ALA A 48 1.73 -3.00 14.12
CA ALA A 48 3.08 -3.04 13.55
C ALA A 48 3.40 -1.81 12.68
N GLN A 49 2.46 -0.88 12.54
CA GLN A 49 2.70 0.44 11.92
C GLN A 49 3.60 1.32 12.80
N TYR A 50 3.67 1.00 14.08
CA TYR A 50 4.48 1.67 15.06
C TYR A 50 5.90 1.11 14.97
N SER A 51 6.83 1.90 14.43
CA SER A 51 8.24 1.61 14.63
C SER A 51 8.60 1.96 16.07
N LEU A 52 9.37 1.09 16.73
CA LEU A 52 9.98 1.44 18.01
C LEU A 52 10.81 2.73 17.87
N ASP A 53 11.46 2.89 16.71
CA ASP A 53 12.31 4.03 16.37
C ASP A 53 11.56 5.23 15.75
N CYS A 54 10.23 5.34 15.95
CA CYS A 54 9.48 6.49 15.40
C CYS A 54 9.73 7.80 16.17
N ASP A 55 10.36 7.73 17.36
CA ASP A 55 10.48 8.84 18.32
C ASP A 55 9.12 9.54 18.61
N ASP A 56 8.00 8.88 18.34
CA ASP A 56 6.64 9.40 18.55
C ASP A 56 6.12 9.12 19.98
N GLY A 57 6.96 8.52 20.83
CA GLY A 57 6.73 8.33 22.27
C GLY A 57 5.72 7.24 22.62
N ILE A 58 5.24 6.46 21.64
CA ILE A 58 4.28 5.38 21.85
C ILE A 58 4.82 4.25 22.74
N GLU A 59 6.14 4.06 22.75
CA GLU A 59 6.83 3.08 23.60
C GLU A 59 6.62 3.37 25.09
N TYR A 60 6.49 4.64 25.47
CA TYR A 60 6.19 5.05 26.85
C TYR A 60 4.74 4.83 27.22
N SER A 61 3.81 4.92 26.26
CA SER A 61 2.37 4.72 26.50
C SER A 61 2.02 3.29 26.92
N ALA A 62 2.84 2.31 26.54
CA ALA A 62 2.69 0.91 26.93
C ALA A 62 3.26 0.58 28.33
N CYS A 63 4.07 1.48 28.91
CA CYS A 63 4.69 1.30 30.23
C CYS A 63 3.93 1.94 31.39
N VAL A 64 2.85 2.70 31.12
CA VAL A 64 2.01 3.29 32.18
C VAL A 64 0.85 2.32 32.46
N PHE A 65 0.96 1.55 33.53
CA PHE A 65 -0.12 0.80 34.18
C PHE A 65 -0.63 1.54 35.41
#